data_AF-A0A6J5TWY9-F1
#
_entry.id   AF-A0A6J5TWY9-F1
#
_cell.length_a   1.000
_cell.length_b   1.000
_cell.length_c   1.000
_cell.angle_alpha   90.00
_cell.angle_beta   90.00
_cell.angle_gamma   90.00
#
_symmetry.space_group_name_H-M   'P 1'
#
loop_
_entity.id
_entity.type
_entity.pdbx_description
1 polymer ?
#
loop_
_entity_poly.entity_id
_entity_poly.type
_entity_poly.pdbx_seq_one_letter_code
_entity_poly.pdbx_strand_id
1 'polypeptide(L)'
;MIGRKNMGRASPLLLVLLALGFFFATYNFLTMIIHYRSVGKWVGDNSHGGLLSDPIIGMPENVKKFKNSKSPFHVALTATDAPYSKWQCRIMYYWYKKNKDLPGSEMGGFTRILHSGNPDNLMDEIPTMVVDPLPAGLDRVRLLAL
;
A
#
# COMPACT_ATOMS: atom_id res chain seq x y z
N MET A 1 -62.42 -31.29 -18.48
CA MET A 1 -62.29 -29.86 -18.82
C MET A 1 -60.80 -29.51 -18.78
N ILE A 2 -60.21 -29.24 -19.95
CA ILE A 2 -58.77 -28.97 -20.09
C ILE A 2 -58.48 -27.52 -19.69
N GLY A 3 -57.62 -27.32 -18.69
CA GLY A 3 -57.16 -26.00 -18.29
C GLY A 3 -56.14 -25.45 -19.29
N ARG A 4 -56.53 -24.42 -20.03
CA ARG A 4 -55.60 -23.64 -20.88
C ARG A 4 -54.63 -22.86 -19.98
N LYS A 5 -53.37 -23.28 -19.96
CA LYS A 5 -52.27 -22.54 -19.32
C LYS A 5 -51.85 -21.40 -20.26
N ASN A 6 -52.13 -20.16 -19.90
CA ASN A 6 -51.70 -18.99 -20.68
C ASN A 6 -50.17 -18.89 -20.62
N MET A 7 -49.51 -19.22 -21.73
CA MET A 7 -48.07 -19.06 -21.88
C MET A 7 -47.79 -17.57 -22.13
N GLY A 8 -47.38 -16.86 -21.09
CA GLY A 8 -47.09 -15.42 -21.15
C GLY A 8 -46.06 -15.11 -22.24
N ARG A 9 -46.51 -14.42 -23.29
CA ARG A 9 -45.65 -13.94 -24.38
C ARG A 9 -44.76 -12.84 -23.81
N ALA A 10 -43.46 -13.11 -23.66
CA ALA A 10 -42.51 -12.12 -23.18
C ALA A 10 -42.53 -10.88 -24.10
N SER A 11 -42.62 -9.69 -23.51
CA SER A 11 -42.64 -8.44 -24.26
C SER A 11 -41.29 -8.28 -25.01
N PRO A 12 -41.30 -8.01 -26.32
CA PRO A 12 -40.07 -7.85 -27.10
C PRO A 12 -39.17 -6.73 -26.55
N LEU A 13 -39.76 -5.68 -25.96
CA LEU A 13 -39.02 -4.60 -25.32
C LEU A 13 -38.24 -5.08 -24.09
N LEU A 14 -38.82 -5.98 -23.29
CA LEU A 14 -38.12 -6.55 -22.14
C LEU A 14 -36.95 -7.43 -22.59
N LEU A 15 -37.11 -8.18 -23.68
CA LEU A 15 -36.02 -8.99 -24.25
C LEU A 15 -34.86 -8.11 -24.74
N VAL A 16 -35.17 -6.99 -25.41
CA VAL A 16 -34.15 -6.01 -25.86
C VAL A 16 -33.44 -5.38 -24.67
N LEU A 17 -34.16 -4.95 -23.64
CA LEU A 17 -33.57 -4.34 -22.45
C LEU A 17 -32.69 -5.33 -21.68
N LEU A 18 -33.11 -6.59 -21.59
CA LEU A 18 -32.34 -7.66 -20.95
C LEU A 18 -31.07 -7.99 -21.73
N ALA A 19 -31.14 -8.01 -23.07
CA ALA A 19 -29.98 -8.19 -23.93
C ALA A 19 -28.97 -7.03 -23.79
N LEU A 20 -29.44 -5.78 -23.79
CA LEU A 20 -28.60 -4.59 -23.58
C LEU A 20 -27.95 -4.59 -22.20
N GLY A 21 -28.70 -4.94 -21.15
CA GLY A 21 -28.18 -5.04 -19.78
C GLY A 21 -27.10 -6.12 -19.66
N PHE A 22 -27.33 -7.29 -20.26
CA PHE A 22 -26.34 -8.36 -20.27
C PHE A 22 -25.09 -7.97 -21.06
N PHE A 23 -25.24 -7.29 -22.19
CA PHE A 23 -24.11 -6.77 -22.98
C PHE A 23 -23.28 -5.76 -22.19
N PHE A 24 -23.92 -4.83 -21.48
CA PHE A 24 -23.23 -3.87 -20.63
C PHE A 24 -22.50 -4.55 -19.47
N ALA A 25 -23.14 -5.50 -18.79
CA ALA A 25 -22.53 -6.25 -17.69
C ALA A 25 -21.31 -7.07 -18.16
N THR A 26 -21.43 -7.76 -19.30
CA THR A 26 -20.34 -8.57 -19.87
C THR A 26 -19.19 -7.72 -20.38
N TYR A 27 -19.44 -6.57 -20.99
CA TYR A 27 -18.39 -5.63 -21.39
C TYR A 27 -17.60 -5.11 -20.18
N ASN A 28 -18.30 -4.66 -19.12
CA ASN A 28 -17.66 -4.18 -17.89
C ASN A 28 -16.90 -5.30 -17.15
N PHE A 29 -17.41 -6.53 -17.19
CA PHE A 29 -16.72 -7.68 -16.63
C PHE A 29 -15.46 -8.04 -17.42
N LEU A 30 -15.52 -7.98 -18.75
CA LEU A 30 -14.38 -8.25 -19.61
C LEU A 30 -13.29 -7.18 -19.47
N THR A 31 -13.65 -5.90 -19.39
CA THR A 31 -12.69 -4.82 -19.13
C THR A 31 -12.04 -4.96 -17.76
N MET A 32 -12.81 -5.34 -16.72
CA MET A 32 -12.28 -5.64 -15.39
C MET A 32 -11.28 -6.81 -15.42
N ILE A 33 -11.61 -7.93 -16.11
CA ILE A 33 -10.69 -9.07 -16.25
C ILE A 33 -9.45 -8.69 -17.04
N ILE A 34 -9.58 -7.95 -18.14
CA ILE A 34 -8.45 -7.53 -18.96
C ILE A 34 -7.54 -6.60 -18.16
N HIS A 35 -8.09 -5.69 -17.36
CA HIS A 35 -7.30 -4.77 -16.54
C HIS A 35 -6.62 -5.51 -15.37
N TYR A 36 -7.32 -6.41 -14.69
CA TYR A 36 -6.72 -7.27 -13.66
C TYR A 36 -5.65 -8.20 -14.25
N ARG A 37 -5.88 -8.76 -15.43
CA ARG A 37 -4.90 -9.60 -16.13
C ARG A 37 -3.75 -8.79 -16.72
N SER A 38 -3.96 -7.53 -17.12
CA SER A 38 -2.88 -6.65 -17.55
C SER A 38 -2.02 -6.28 -16.35
N VAL A 39 -2.63 -5.94 -15.20
CA VAL A 39 -1.91 -5.76 -13.93
C VAL A 39 -1.15 -7.03 -13.53
N GLY A 40 -1.76 -8.22 -13.65
CA GLY A 40 -1.09 -9.49 -13.41
C GLY A 40 0.00 -9.86 -14.42
N LYS A 41 -0.11 -9.42 -15.69
CA LYS A 41 0.90 -9.59 -16.74
C LYS A 41 2.05 -8.61 -16.60
N TRP A 42 1.80 -7.37 -16.14
CA TRP A 42 2.85 -6.42 -15.72
C TRP A 42 3.66 -6.95 -14.53
N VAL A 43 3.07 -7.80 -13.68
CA VAL A 43 3.78 -8.51 -12.60
C VAL A 43 4.49 -9.78 -13.09
N GLY A 44 4.12 -10.33 -14.26
CA GLY A 44 4.59 -11.61 -14.77
C GLY A 44 5.53 -11.58 -15.98
N ASP A 45 5.71 -10.43 -16.62
CA ASP A 45 6.54 -10.27 -17.82
C ASP A 45 7.53 -9.12 -17.63
N ASN A 46 8.69 -9.40 -17.00
CA ASN A 46 9.79 -8.47 -16.81
C ASN A 46 10.57 -8.21 -18.12
N SER A 47 9.84 -8.02 -19.21
CA SER A 47 10.39 -7.57 -20.48
C SER A 47 10.49 -6.05 -20.48
N HIS A 48 11.64 -5.55 -20.00
CA HIS A 48 12.22 -4.25 -20.35
C HIS A 48 11.27 -3.04 -20.35
N GLY A 49 10.86 -2.59 -19.16
CA GLY A 49 10.19 -1.30 -18.95
C GLY A 49 11.07 -0.36 -18.14
N GLY A 50 12.14 0.17 -18.74
CA GLY A 50 12.95 1.23 -18.14
C GLY A 50 12.20 2.55 -18.13
N LEU A 51 11.28 2.74 -17.19
CA LEU A 51 10.62 4.03 -16.96
C LEU A 51 10.30 4.23 -15.47
N LEU A 52 11.00 5.20 -14.88
CA LEU A 52 10.65 5.97 -13.66
C LEU A 52 11.12 5.46 -12.29
N SER A 53 12.42 5.18 -12.17
CA SER A 53 13.11 5.34 -10.88
C SER A 53 14.56 5.68 -11.16
N ASP A 54 14.84 6.96 -11.41
CA ASP A 54 16.22 7.45 -11.38
C ASP A 54 16.44 8.18 -10.06
N PRO A 55 16.80 7.47 -8.98
CA PRO A 55 17.30 8.15 -7.79
C PRO A 55 18.60 8.86 -8.18
N ILE A 56 18.70 10.16 -7.87
CA ILE A 56 19.90 11.00 -8.06
C ILE A 56 21.16 10.33 -7.46
N ILE A 57 20.97 9.39 -6.53
CA ILE A 57 21.99 8.50 -5.98
C ILE A 57 21.72 7.09 -6.50
N GLY A 58 22.60 6.58 -7.37
CA GLY A 58 22.50 5.22 -7.90
C GLY A 58 22.54 4.17 -6.79
N MET A 59 21.64 3.18 -6.87
CA MET A 59 21.61 2.06 -5.93
C MET A 59 22.98 1.35 -5.88
N PRO A 60 23.62 1.21 -4.71
CA PRO A 60 24.95 0.61 -4.61
C PRO A 60 24.92 -0.87 -5.01
N GLU A 61 26.01 -1.36 -5.61
CA GLU A 61 26.06 -2.68 -6.26
C GLU A 61 25.83 -3.85 -5.30
N ASN A 62 26.16 -3.66 -4.01
CA ASN A 62 25.88 -4.63 -2.95
C ASN A 62 24.38 -4.80 -2.66
N VAL A 63 23.55 -3.81 -2.99
CA VAL A 63 22.08 -3.84 -2.83
C VAL A 63 21.38 -4.22 -4.15
N LYS A 64 22.06 -4.12 -5.30
CA LYS A 64 21.52 -4.54 -6.62
C LYS A 64 21.25 -6.05 -6.75
N LYS A 65 21.63 -6.88 -5.77
CA LYS A 65 21.43 -8.35 -5.78
C LYS A 65 20.08 -8.79 -5.21
N PHE A 66 18.97 -8.23 -5.70
CA PHE A 66 17.62 -8.81 -5.48
C PHE A 66 17.20 -9.61 -6.72
N LYS A 67 18.00 -10.59 -7.15
CA LYS A 67 17.64 -11.33 -8.36
C LYS A 67 16.68 -12.51 -8.13
N ASN A 68 16.29 -12.81 -6.88
CA ASN A 68 15.28 -13.84 -6.56
C ASN A 68 14.72 -13.79 -5.12
N SER A 69 15.08 -12.82 -4.29
CA SER A 69 14.52 -12.67 -2.93
C SER A 69 13.39 -11.65 -2.94
N LYS A 70 12.28 -11.96 -2.27
CA LYS A 70 11.22 -10.98 -1.99
C LYS A 70 11.86 -9.76 -1.32
N SER A 71 11.59 -8.55 -1.81
CA SER A 71 12.02 -7.29 -1.21
C SER A 71 10.95 -6.81 -0.22
N PRO A 72 11.09 -7.06 1.09
CA PRO A 72 10.04 -6.73 2.02
C PRO A 72 10.04 -5.22 2.32
N PHE A 73 8.86 -4.67 2.61
CA PHE A 73 8.69 -3.28 3.00
C PHE A 73 9.25 -3.03 4.40
N HIS A 74 9.97 -1.92 4.56
CA HIS A 74 10.43 -1.44 5.85
C HIS A 74 9.62 -0.22 6.27
N VAL A 75 8.99 -0.27 7.43
CA VAL A 75 8.22 0.83 8.00
C VAL A 75 9.13 1.67 8.88
N ALA A 76 9.26 2.96 8.56
CA ALA A 76 9.93 3.93 9.40
C ALA A 76 8.90 4.94 9.92
N LEU A 77 8.93 5.22 11.22
CA LEU A 77 8.08 6.26 11.82
C LEU A 77 8.89 7.22 12.66
N THR A 78 8.51 8.48 12.67
CA THR A 78 9.11 9.52 13.51
C THR A 78 8.33 9.63 14.83
N ALA A 79 9.04 9.71 15.95
CA ALA A 79 8.46 9.78 17.29
C ALA A 79 9.12 10.84 18.17
N THR A 80 8.33 11.37 19.10
CA THR A 80 8.79 12.20 20.22
C THR A 80 8.84 11.38 21.51
N ASP A 81 9.38 11.97 22.58
CA ASP A 81 9.35 11.42 23.94
C ASP A 81 8.01 11.62 24.66
N ALA A 82 7.04 12.29 24.03
CA ALA A 82 5.73 12.59 24.59
C ALA A 82 4.91 11.31 24.89
N PRO A 83 4.14 11.26 25.99
CA PRO A 83 3.34 10.08 26.35
C PRO A 83 2.37 9.63 25.26
N TYR A 84 1.76 10.57 24.56
CA TYR A 84 0.84 10.27 23.46
C TYR A 84 1.56 9.60 22.28
N SER A 85 2.73 10.13 21.87
CA SER A 85 3.54 9.55 20.80
C SER A 85 3.98 8.12 21.16
N LYS A 86 4.38 7.88 22.42
CA LYS A 86 4.71 6.53 22.93
C LYS A 86 3.54 5.56 22.80
N TRP A 87 2.35 5.97 23.22
CA TRP A 87 1.15 5.14 23.09
C TRP A 87 0.82 4.84 21.62
N GLN A 88 0.87 5.85 20.74
CA GLN A 88 0.65 5.65 19.30
C GLN A 88 1.67 4.67 18.70
N CYS A 89 2.96 4.82 19.03
CA CYS A 89 4.03 3.94 18.56
C CYS A 89 3.76 2.48 18.95
N ARG A 90 3.29 2.23 20.18
CA ARG A 90 2.93 0.88 20.65
C ARG A 90 1.78 0.28 19.85
N ILE A 91 0.72 1.04 19.60
CA ILE A 91 -0.42 0.57 18.79
C ILE A 91 0.02 0.24 17.36
N MET A 92 0.79 1.12 16.73
CA MET A 92 1.32 0.90 15.38
C MET A 92 2.21 -0.35 15.32
N TYR A 93 3.12 -0.52 16.28
CA TYR A 93 4.01 -1.68 16.34
C TYR A 93 3.27 -2.99 16.59
N TYR A 94 2.23 -2.96 17.43
CA TYR A 94 1.35 -4.12 17.63
C TYR A 94 0.72 -4.59 16.31
N TRP A 95 0.13 -3.68 15.54
CA TRP A 95 -0.49 -4.01 14.26
C TRP A 95 0.52 -4.40 13.18
N TYR A 96 1.71 -3.79 13.17
CA TYR A 96 2.80 -4.23 12.32
C TYR A 96 3.17 -5.69 12.59
N LYS A 97 3.35 -6.09 13.86
CA LYS A 97 3.64 -7.49 14.22
C LYS A 97 2.53 -8.42 13.74
N LYS A 98 1.26 -8.07 14.01
CA LYS A 98 0.11 -8.86 13.54
C LYS A 98 0.10 -9.05 12.02
N ASN A 99 0.40 -8.00 11.25
CA ASN A 99 0.45 -8.08 9.79
C ASN A 99 1.70 -8.82 9.28
N LYS A 100 2.84 -8.69 9.96
CA LYS A 100 4.08 -9.39 9.61
C LYS A 100 3.97 -10.90 9.79
N ASP A 101 3.24 -11.34 10.82
CA ASP A 101 3.06 -12.76 11.13
C ASP A 101 2.07 -13.48 10.19
N LEU A 102 1.39 -12.75 9.29
CA LEU A 102 0.48 -13.34 8.31
C LEU A 102 1.24 -14.09 7.20
N PRO A 103 0.70 -15.22 6.70
CA PRO A 103 1.31 -15.96 5.60
C PRO A 103 1.32 -15.11 4.33
N GLY A 104 2.50 -14.98 3.72
CA GLY A 104 2.67 -14.16 2.52
C GLY A 104 2.84 -12.66 2.77
N SER A 105 2.99 -12.23 4.03
CA SER A 105 3.26 -10.83 4.36
C SER A 105 4.53 -10.33 3.68
N GLU A 106 4.44 -9.13 3.10
CA GLU A 106 5.56 -8.41 2.52
C GLU A 106 6.22 -7.48 3.53
N MET A 107 5.80 -7.51 4.80
CA MET A 107 6.37 -6.67 5.86
C MET A 107 7.72 -7.22 6.34
N GLY A 108 8.75 -6.38 6.30
CA GLY A 108 10.12 -6.73 6.65
C GLY A 108 10.52 -6.18 8.02
N GLY A 109 10.86 -4.91 8.05
CA GLY A 109 11.37 -4.20 9.22
C GLY A 109 10.44 -3.11 9.72
N PHE A 110 10.61 -2.75 10.99
CA PHE A 110 9.96 -1.60 11.60
C PHE A 110 10.98 -0.86 12.44
N THR A 111 11.17 0.42 12.18
CA THR A 111 12.11 1.27 12.92
C THR A 111 11.42 2.54 13.36
N ARG A 112 11.52 2.82 14.65
CA ARG A 112 11.12 4.09 15.24
C ARG A 112 12.30 5.05 15.25
N ILE A 113 12.13 6.22 14.68
CA ILE A 113 13.11 7.30 14.65
C ILE A 113 12.73 8.29 15.75
N LEU A 114 13.48 8.28 16.84
CA LEU A 114 13.22 9.11 18.01
C LEU A 114 14.02 10.41 17.89
N HIS A 115 13.32 11.53 17.77
CA HIS A 115 13.94 12.85 17.57
C HIS A 115 13.92 13.73 18.84
N SER A 116 13.81 13.13 20.03
CA SER A 116 13.94 13.81 21.32
C SER A 116 15.40 13.99 21.77
N GLY A 117 16.35 13.35 21.08
CA GLY A 117 17.77 13.32 21.46
C GLY A 117 18.10 12.46 22.69
N ASN A 118 17.09 11.88 23.35
CA ASN A 118 17.28 11.06 24.55
C ASN A 118 16.63 9.68 24.37
N PRO A 119 17.28 8.58 24.83
CA PRO A 119 16.67 7.26 24.81
C PRO A 119 15.44 7.20 25.72
N ASP A 120 14.49 6.32 25.40
CA ASP A 120 13.30 6.09 26.21
C ASP A 120 13.07 4.59 26.49
N ASN A 121 12.18 4.30 27.42
CA ASN A 121 11.84 2.92 27.83
C ASN A 121 11.21 2.09 26.69
N LEU A 122 10.80 2.71 25.59
CA LEU A 122 10.15 2.02 24.48
C LEU A 122 11.18 1.39 23.52
N MET A 123 12.46 1.74 23.67
CA MET A 123 13.57 1.14 22.91
C MET A 123 13.75 -0.36 23.22
N ASP A 124 13.39 -0.79 24.43
CA ASP A 124 13.44 -2.20 24.83
C ASP A 124 12.36 -3.04 24.11
N GLU A 125 11.27 -2.39 23.67
CA GLU A 125 10.13 -3.05 23.01
C GLU A 125 10.16 -2.91 21.48
N ILE A 126 10.57 -1.74 20.98
CA ILE A 126 10.47 -1.34 19.57
C ILE A 126 11.87 -0.98 19.05
N PRO A 127 12.33 -1.56 17.92
CA PRO A 127 13.59 -1.17 17.31
C PRO A 127 13.62 0.34 17.05
N THR A 128 14.52 1.03 17.74
CA THR A 128 14.55 2.50 17.78
C THR A 128 15.92 3.01 17.39
N MET A 129 15.94 4.02 16.51
CA MET A 129 17.10 4.83 16.18
C MET A 129 16.90 6.20 16.84
N VAL A 130 17.80 6.57 17.74
CA VAL A 130 17.81 7.92 18.34
C VAL A 130 18.57 8.85 17.40
N VAL A 131 17.96 9.98 17.07
CA VAL A 131 18.53 11.01 16.20
C VAL A 131 18.65 12.31 16.97
N ASP A 132 19.73 13.02 16.71
CA ASP A 132 19.94 14.34 17.27
C ASP A 132 18.92 15.35 16.70
N PRO A 133 18.20 16.08 17.56
CA PRO A 133 17.27 17.09 17.11
C PRO A 133 18.03 18.24 16.42
N LEU A 134 17.37 18.88 15.46
CA LEU A 134 17.91 20.09 14.84
C LEU A 134 18.05 21.21 15.88
N PRO A 135 19.09 22.06 15.78
CA PRO A 135 19.21 23.24 16.62
C PRO A 135 17.97 24.12 16.53
N ALA A 136 17.53 24.65 17.67
CA ALA A 136 16.32 25.47 17.73
C ALA A 136 16.41 26.68 16.78
N GLY A 137 15.45 26.82 15.88
CA GLY A 137 15.36 27.95 14.96
C GLY A 137 16.07 27.76 13.61
N LEU A 138 16.71 26.61 13.36
CA LEU A 138 17.21 26.25 12.04
C LEU A 138 16.07 25.92 11.05
N ASP A 139 14.92 25.52 11.58
CA ASP A 139 13.68 25.21 10.87
C ASP A 139 12.80 26.44 10.58
N ARG A 140 13.09 27.57 11.24
CA ARG A 140 12.35 28.82 11.05
C ARG A 140 12.86 29.55 9.81
N VAL A 141 12.15 29.42 8.69
CA VAL A 141 12.30 30.36 7.57
C VAL A 141 11.91 31.74 8.10
N ARG A 142 12.91 32.58 8.38
CA ARG A 142 12.69 33.97 8.80
C ARG A 142 12.11 34.72 7.61
N LEU A 143 10.79 34.83 7.54
CA LEU A 143 10.11 35.83 6.71
C LEU A 143 10.53 37.20 7.24
N LEU A 144 11.60 37.75 6.65
CA LEU A 144 11.90 39.17 6.72
C LEU A 144 10.79 39.87 5.93
N ALA A 145 9.71 40.26 6.63
CA ALA A 145 8.81 41.28 6.13
C ALA A 145 9.59 42.61 6.15
N LEU A 146 9.84 43.13 4.95
CA LEU A 146 10.28 44.51 4.71
C LEU A 146 9.17 45.50 5.13
#